data_AF-A0A9D4RTX1-F1
#
_entry.id   AF-A0A9D4RTX1-F1
#
_cell.length_a   1.000
_cell.length_b   1.000
_cell.length_c   1.000
_cell.angle_alpha   90.00
_cell.angle_beta   90.00
_cell.angle_gamma   90.00
#
_symmetry.space_group_name_H-M   'P 1'
#
loop_
_entity.id
_entity.type
_entity.pdbx_description
1 polymer ?
#
loop_
_entity_poly.entity_id
_entity_poly.type
_entity_poly.pdbx_seq_one_letter_code
_entity_poly.pdbx_strand_id
1 'polypeptide(L)' 'MHIIDKFIQNPYQFSKDILDNERSGTLESSMEDIEQHLRNVHSDPSREVPLGDCSRLEPEDPPETPLDTIKGAIIV' A
#
# COMPACT_ATOMS: atom_id res chain seq x y z
N MET A 1 -21.94 34.48 2.61
CA MET A 1 -22.62 34.19 1.33
C MET A 1 -23.12 32.76 1.41
N HIS A 2 -24.44 32.55 1.49
CA HIS A 2 -25.01 31.25 1.87
C HIS A 2 -24.86 30.22 0.74
N ILE A 3 -24.31 29.04 1.06
CA ILE A 3 -24.13 27.91 0.13
C ILE A 3 -25.43 27.53 -0.61
N ILE A 4 -26.57 27.68 0.07
CA ILE A 4 -27.90 27.36 -0.44
C ILE A 4 -28.27 28.27 -1.62
N ASP A 5 -27.93 29.56 -1.56
CA ASP A 5 -28.26 30.51 -2.62
C ASP A 5 -27.55 30.16 -3.94
N LYS A 6 -26.30 29.67 -3.85
CA LYS A 6 -25.53 29.21 -5.03
C LYS A 6 -26.13 27.94 -5.65
N PHE A 7 -26.58 27.00 -4.82
CA PHE A 7 -27.23 25.78 -5.29
C PHE A 7 -28.54 26.10 -6.02
N ILE A 8 -29.37 26.99 -5.46
CA ILE A 8 -30.66 27.36 -6.07
C ILE A 8 -30.47 28.11 -7.39
N GLN A 9 -29.47 29.00 -7.47
CA GLN A 9 -29.22 29.78 -8.70
C GLN A 9 -28.69 28.94 -9.86
N ASN A 10 -27.80 27.98 -9.59
CA ASN A 10 -27.24 27.13 -10.64
C ASN A 10 -26.77 25.77 -10.09
N PRO A 11 -27.68 24.78 -10.00
CA PRO A 11 -27.37 23.47 -9.41
C PRO A 11 -26.28 22.71 -10.17
N TYR A 12 -26.25 22.83 -11.50
CA TYR A 12 -25.27 22.15 -12.34
C TYR A 12 -23.87 22.70 -12.09
N GLN A 13 -23.70 24.03 -12.15
CA GLN A 13 -22.40 24.64 -11.91
C GLN A 13 -21.94 24.43 -10.47
N PHE A 14 -22.84 24.52 -9.49
CA PHE A 14 -22.52 24.22 -8.10
C PHE A 14 -22.02 22.78 -7.91
N SER A 15 -22.71 21.80 -8.52
CA SER A 15 -22.32 20.39 -8.43
C SER A 15 -20.98 20.15 -9.14
N LYS A 16 -20.79 20.77 -10.31
CA LYS A 16 -19.53 20.72 -11.05
C LYS A 16 -18.38 21.28 -10.22
N ASP A 17 -18.56 22.45 -9.60
CA ASP A 17 -17.52 23.07 -8.76
C ASP A 17 -17.18 22.21 -7.52
N ILE A 18 -18.11 21.39 -7.02
CA ILE A 18 -17.82 20.48 -5.88
C ILE A 18 -17.15 19.18 -6.35
N LEU A 19 -17.53 18.67 -7.52
CA LEU A 19 -17.14 17.33 -7.99
C LEU A 19 -15.90 17.35 -8.89
N ASP A 20 -15.72 18.38 -9.72
CA ASP A 20 -14.56 18.56 -10.61
C ASP A 20 -13.36 19.17 -9.89
N ASN A 21 -13.54 19.75 -8.70
CA ASN A 21 -12.42 20.22 -7.92
C ASN A 21 -11.67 19.05 -7.30
N GLU A 22 -10.34 19.03 -7.51
CA GLU A 22 -9.46 18.04 -6.90
C GLU A 22 -9.61 18.10 -5.38
N ARG A 23 -10.04 16.98 -4.80
CA ARG A 23 -10.16 16.87 -3.35
C ARG A 23 -8.75 16.83 -2.77
N SER A 24 -8.32 17.94 -2.21
CA SER A 24 -7.10 18.03 -1.42
C SER A 24 -7.42 17.84 0.07
N GLY A 25 -6.47 17.25 0.79
CA GLY A 25 -6.55 17.04 2.22
C GLY A 25 -5.16 16.75 2.76
N THR A 26 -4.89 17.22 3.97
CA THR A 26 -3.69 16.83 4.71
C THR A 26 -4.05 15.66 5.60
N LEU A 27 -3.20 14.65 5.62
CA LEU A 27 -3.35 13.59 6.60
C LEU A 27 -3.01 14.17 7.99
N GLU A 28 -3.91 13.97 8.95
CA GLU A 28 -3.67 14.38 10.34
C GLU A 28 -2.70 13.42 11.05
N SER A 29 -2.66 12.16 10.61
CA SER A 29 -1.77 11.14 11.13
C SER A 29 -0.34 11.32 10.61
N SER A 30 0.64 11.01 11.46
CA SER A 30 2.03 10.93 11.05
C SER A 30 2.29 9.71 10.16
N MET A 31 3.42 9.69 9.45
CA MET A 31 3.86 8.52 8.67
C MET A 31 4.02 7.30 9.60
N GLU A 32 4.57 7.53 10.79
CA GLU A 32 4.81 6.52 11.81
C GLU A 32 3.50 5.89 12.29
N ASP A 33 2.45 6.68 12.49
CA ASP A 33 1.12 6.18 12.89
C ASP A 33 0.50 5.28 11.81
N ILE A 34 0.66 5.66 10.54
CA ILE A 34 0.18 4.86 9.40
C ILE A 34 0.94 3.55 9.35
N GLU A 35 2.27 3.58 9.41
CA GLU A 35 3.09 2.38 9.34
C GLU A 35 2.79 1.43 10.51
N GLN A 36 2.61 1.98 11.72
CA GLN A 36 2.23 1.19 12.88
C GLN A 36 0.85 0.56 12.71
N HIS A 37 -0.13 1.32 12.19
CA HIS A 37 -1.46 0.79 11.90
C HIS A 37 -1.40 -0.34 10.86
N LEU A 38 -0.67 -0.15 9.77
CA LEU A 38 -0.48 -1.15 8.72
C LEU A 38 0.17 -2.41 9.27
N ARG A 39 1.22 -2.27 10.11
CA ARG A 39 1.84 -3.41 10.79
C ARG A 39 0.84 -4.15 11.67
N ASN A 40 0.04 -3.43 12.46
CA ASN A 40 -0.89 -4.04 13.40
C ASN A 40 -2.04 -4.78 12.72
N VAL A 41 -2.56 -4.24 11.62
CA VAL A 41 -3.77 -4.77 10.97
C VAL A 41 -3.44 -5.74 9.84
N HIS A 42 -2.34 -5.51 9.13
CA HIS A 42 -2.04 -6.20 7.87
C HIS A 42 -0.70 -6.95 7.87
N SER A 43 0.05 -6.94 8.97
CA SER A 43 1.23 -7.81 9.09
C SER A 43 0.88 -9.09 9.84
N ASP A 44 1.42 -10.20 9.37
CA ASP A 44 1.48 -11.43 10.14
C ASP A 44 2.51 -11.24 11.28
N PRO A 45 2.13 -11.41 12.57
CA PRO A 45 3.07 -11.37 13.69
C PRO A 45 4.18 -12.41 13.61
N SER A 46 3.92 -13.52 12.91
CA SER A 46 4.84 -14.64 12.73
C SER A 46 5.57 -14.58 11.38
N ARG A 47 5.50 -13.44 10.66
CA ARG A 47 6.16 -13.27 9.36
C ARG A 47 7.64 -13.67 9.37
N GLU A 48 8.35 -13.28 10.42
CA GLU A 48 9.79 -13.53 10.58
C GLU A 48 10.09 -14.84 11.33
N VAL A 49 9.05 -15.60 11.70
CA VAL A 49 9.19 -16.90 12.36
C VAL A 49 9.34 -17.96 11.28
N PRO A 50 10.46 -18.71 11.26
CA PRO A 50 10.62 -19.82 10.33
C PRO A 50 9.47 -20.82 10.48
N LEU A 51 8.90 -21.25 9.35
CA LEU A 51 7.76 -22.17 9.32
C LEU A 51 8.09 -23.60 9.78
N GLY A 52 9.36 -23.89 10.11
CA GLY A 52 9.84 -25.21 10.50
C GLY A 52 9.83 -26.22 9.34
N ASP A 53 10.04 -27.49 9.68
CA ASP A 53 10.05 -28.57 8.69
C ASP A 53 8.61 -28.93 8.28
N CYS A 54 8.35 -28.91 6.98
CA CYS A 54 7.05 -29.33 6.43
C CYS A 54 7.12 -30.80 6.03
N SER A 55 6.51 -31.69 6.84
CA SER A 55 6.49 -33.15 6.60
C SER A 55 5.80 -33.58 5.30
N ARG A 56 5.11 -32.65 4.62
CA ARG A 56 4.47 -32.86 3.31
C ARG A 56 5.44 -32.64 2.15
N LEU A 57 6.58 -31.98 2.38
CA LEU A 57 7.59 -31.75 1.36
C LEU A 57 8.62 -32.85 1.41
N GLU A 58 8.92 -33.44 0.26
CA GLU A 58 10.09 -34.32 0.12
C GLU A 58 11.34 -33.43 0.08
N PRO A 59 12.44 -33.84 0.75
CA PRO A 59 13.70 -33.10 0.65
C PRO A 59 14.20 -33.16 -0.79
N GLU A 60 14.45 -31.99 -1.38
CA GLU A 60 15.09 -31.93 -2.70
C GLU A 60 16.60 -32.05 -2.58
N ASP A 61 17.20 -32.76 -3.54
CA ASP A 61 18.65 -32.78 -3.70
C ASP A 61 19.16 -31.38 -4.08
N PRO A 62 20.33 -30.97 -3.58
CA PRO A 62 20.93 -29.71 -3.97
C PRO A 62 21.14 -29.67 -5.50
N PRO A 63 20.95 -28.51 -6.14
CA PRO A 63 21.07 -28.39 -7.58
C PRO A 63 22.47 -28.78 -8.06
N GLU A 64 22.55 -29.61 -9.10
CA GLU A 64 23.83 -30.07 -9.68
C GLU A 64 24.63 -28.92 -10.30
N THR A 65 23.94 -27.87 -10.76
CA THR A 65 24.54 -26.70 -11.39
C THR A 65 24.43 -25.48 -10.46
N PRO A 66 25.53 -24.75 -10.21
CA PRO A 66 25.48 -23.52 -9.45
C PRO A 66 24.57 -22.51 -10.15
N LEU A 67 23.81 -21.74 -9.37
CA LEU A 67 23.06 -20.60 -9.89
C LEU A 67 24.09 -19.60 -10.44
N ASP A 68 24.14 -19.45 -11.77
CA ASP A 68 25.02 -18.51 -12.45
C ASP A 68 24.76 -17.11 -11.89
N THR A 69 25.61 -16.67 -10.98
CA THR A 69 25.62 -15.29 -10.52
C THR A 69 26.28 -14.52 -11.64
N ILE A 70 25.49 -14.11 -12.65
CA ILE A 70 25.94 -13.10 -13.60
C ILE A 70 26.32 -11.90 -12.73
N LYS A 71 27.63 -11.64 -12.63
CA LYS A 71 28.19 -10.42 -12.07
C LYS A 71 27.81 -9.26 -13.00
N GLY A 72 26.54 -8.88 -12.98
CA GLY A 72 26.01 -7.67 -13.59
C GLY A 72 25.60 -6.76 -12.46
N ALA A 73 26.40 -5.73 -12.22
CA ALA A 73 26.10 -4.66 -11.28
C ALA A 73 24.65 -4.17 -11.47
N ILE A 74 23.86 -4.22 -10.41
CA ILE A 74 22.78 -3.24 -10.25
C ILE A 74 23.50 -1.96 -9.82
N ILE A 75 23.72 -1.08 -10.78
CA ILE A 75 24.08 0.31 -10.49
C ILE A 75 22.84 0.91 -9.82
N VAL A 76 22.99 1.21 -8.53
CA VAL A 76 22.08 2.06 -7.76
C VAL A 76 22.25 3.51 -8.22
#